data_AF-A0A166HY25-F1
#
_entry.id   AF-A0A166HY25-F1
#
_cell.length_a   1.000
_cell.length_b   1.000
_cell.length_c   1.000
_cell.angle_alpha   90.00
_cell.angle_beta   90.00
_cell.angle_gamma   90.00
#
_symmetry.space_group_name_H-M   'P 1'
#
loop_
_entity.id
_entity.type
_entity.pdbx_description
1 polymer ?
#
loop_
_entity_poly.entity_id
_entity_poly.type
_entity_poly.pdbx_seq_one_letter_code
_entity_poly.pdbx_strand_id
1 'polypeptide(L)'
;MHGKLQELRLAEQVFDQMDVRMRGNNIEPNASTFVSVLSSCSIAGLDEQGWKYFHLMKTEYGNDPQIEHYGSMLDLLGRKGDLDKAKKFIHEMPLASTARIWGSLLAAGRHHI
;
A
#
# COMPACT_ATOMS: atom_id res chain seq x y z
N MET A 1 0.80 5.73 -22.16
CA MET A 1 -0.45 6.07 -21.45
C MET A 1 -1.48 4.93 -21.35
N HIS A 2 -1.42 3.87 -22.17
CA HIS A 2 -2.37 2.75 -22.10
C HIS A 2 -2.12 1.74 -20.95
N GLY A 3 -0.86 1.47 -20.58
CA GLY A 3 -0.52 0.48 -19.54
C GLY A 3 -0.98 0.84 -18.13
N LYS A 4 -0.72 2.08 -17.69
CA LYS A 4 -1.13 2.60 -16.37
C LYS A 4 -2.64 2.51 -16.11
N LEU A 5 -3.45 2.70 -17.15
CA LEU A 5 -4.92 2.66 -17.05
C LEU A 5 -5.47 1.23 -16.97
N GLN A 6 -4.70 0.23 -17.39
CA GLN A 6 -5.05 -1.18 -17.23
C GLN A 6 -4.62 -1.70 -15.85
N GLU A 7 -3.48 -1.25 -15.35
CA GLU A 7 -2.98 -1.57 -14.01
C GLU A 7 -3.85 -0.96 -12.90
N LEU A 8 -4.32 0.29 -13.10
CA LEU A 8 -5.32 0.95 -12.23
C LEU A 8 -6.58 0.10 -12.06
N ARG A 9 -7.12 -0.37 -13.19
CA ARG A 9 -8.31 -1.22 -13.23
C ARG A 9 -8.06 -2.58 -12.57
N LEU A 10 -6.83 -3.09 -12.61
CA LEU A 10 -6.49 -4.37 -11.98
C LEU A 10 -6.53 -4.28 -10.45
N ALA A 11 -5.94 -3.24 -9.84
CA ALA A 11 -5.96 -3.11 -8.39
C ALA A 11 -7.36 -2.76 -7.85
N GLU A 12 -8.13 -1.94 -8.57
CA GLU A 12 -9.54 -1.70 -8.27
C GLU A 12 -10.36 -2.98 -8.42
N GLN A 13 -10.18 -3.75 -9.50
CA GLN A 13 -10.84 -5.04 -9.65
C GLN A 13 -10.44 -6.04 -8.57
N VAL A 14 -9.17 -6.09 -8.16
CA VAL A 14 -8.72 -7.01 -7.11
C VAL A 14 -9.39 -6.67 -5.78
N PHE A 15 -9.46 -5.39 -5.42
CA PHE A 15 -10.14 -4.99 -4.19
C PHE A 15 -11.65 -5.20 -4.30
N ASP A 16 -12.30 -4.77 -5.37
CA ASP A 16 -13.76 -4.93 -5.55
C ASP A 16 -14.15 -6.41 -5.61
N GLN A 17 -13.42 -7.25 -6.33
CA GLN A 17 -13.68 -8.69 -6.35
C GLN A 17 -13.48 -9.31 -4.98
N MET A 18 -12.47 -8.86 -4.23
CA MET A 18 -12.21 -9.36 -2.90
C MET A 18 -13.27 -8.89 -1.91
N ASP A 19 -13.66 -7.61 -1.91
CA ASP A 19 -14.68 -7.03 -1.05
C ASP A 19 -16.07 -7.61 -1.36
N VAL A 20 -16.46 -7.74 -2.63
CA VAL A 20 -17.72 -8.39 -3.04
C VAL A 20 -17.76 -9.85 -2.58
N ARG A 21 -16.66 -10.60 -2.76
CA ARG A 21 -16.59 -12.01 -2.34
C ARG A 21 -16.55 -12.15 -0.83
N MET A 22 -15.89 -11.24 -0.12
CA MET A 22 -15.82 -11.23 1.34
C MET A 22 -17.18 -10.89 1.94
N ARG A 23 -17.81 -9.77 1.52
CA ARG A 23 -19.16 -9.37 1.95
C ARG A 23 -20.22 -10.42 1.61
N GLY A 24 -20.16 -11.03 0.42
CA GLY A 24 -21.10 -12.09 0.01
C GLY A 24 -21.00 -13.38 0.86
N ASN A 25 -19.85 -13.60 1.51
CA ASN A 25 -19.64 -14.72 2.44
C ASN A 25 -19.69 -14.27 3.91
N ASN A 26 -20.07 -13.02 4.19
CA ASN A 26 -20.07 -12.43 5.53
C ASN A 26 -18.68 -12.46 6.21
N ILE A 27 -17.62 -12.35 5.41
CA ILE A 27 -16.22 -12.28 5.83
C ILE A 27 -15.79 -10.82 5.72
N GLU A 28 -15.11 -10.28 6.72
CA GLU A 28 -14.57 -8.93 6.67
C GLU A 28 -13.08 -8.93 6.28
N PRO A 29 -12.64 -7.97 5.44
CA PRO A 29 -11.22 -7.70 5.23
C PRO A 29 -10.48 -7.47 6.56
N ASN A 30 -9.33 -8.10 6.71
CA ASN A 30 -8.45 -7.97 7.87
C ASN A 30 -7.09 -7.38 7.49
N ALA A 31 -6.19 -7.21 8.46
CA ALA A 31 -4.83 -6.72 8.24
C ALA A 31 -4.10 -7.40 7.05
N SER A 32 -4.06 -8.74 6.97
CA SER A 32 -3.34 -9.41 5.86
C SER A 32 -3.98 -9.18 4.49
N THR A 33 -5.29 -8.97 4.47
CA THR A 33 -6.06 -8.58 3.28
C THR A 33 -5.56 -7.23 2.75
N PHE A 34 -5.42 -6.24 3.63
CA PHE A 34 -4.90 -4.92 3.27
C PHE A 34 -3.43 -4.94 2.86
N VAL A 35 -2.58 -5.77 3.48
CA VAL A 35 -1.18 -5.96 3.01
C VAL A 35 -1.14 -6.40 1.55
N SER A 36 -2.03 -7.31 1.15
CA SER A 36 -2.07 -7.85 -0.21
C SER A 36 -2.44 -6.77 -1.22
N VAL A 37 -3.48 -6.00 -0.92
CA VAL A 37 -3.95 -4.88 -1.74
C VAL A 37 -2.91 -3.77 -1.88
N LEU A 38 -2.31 -3.35 -0.76
CA LEU A 38 -1.28 -2.30 -0.76
C LEU A 38 -0.04 -2.74 -1.53
N SER A 39 0.34 -4.01 -1.43
CA SER A 39 1.46 -4.57 -2.20
C SER A 39 1.15 -4.59 -3.70
N SER A 40 -0.09 -4.93 -4.10
CA SER A 40 -0.52 -4.82 -5.50
C SER A 40 -0.49 -3.38 -6.00
N CYS A 41 -0.95 -2.41 -5.19
CA CYS A 41 -0.87 -0.98 -5.51
C CYS A 41 0.59 -0.53 -5.70
N SER A 42 1.50 -1.00 -4.83
CA SER A 42 2.94 -0.73 -4.93
C SER A 42 3.54 -1.25 -6.23
N ILE A 43 3.23 -2.50 -6.60
CA ILE A 43 3.72 -3.12 -7.85
C ILE A 43 3.19 -2.37 -9.08
N ALA A 44 1.92 -1.97 -9.06
CA ALA A 44 1.24 -1.26 -10.14
C ALA A 44 1.51 0.26 -10.15
N GLY A 45 2.22 0.80 -9.15
CA GLY A 45 2.51 2.23 -9.04
C GLY A 45 1.26 3.11 -8.86
N LEU A 46 0.24 2.60 -8.15
CA LEU A 46 -1.05 3.26 -7.94
C LEU A 46 -1.05 3.98 -6.59
N ASP A 47 -0.62 5.23 -6.62
CA ASP A 47 -0.46 6.05 -5.42
C ASP A 47 -1.79 6.41 -4.76
N GLU A 48 -2.74 6.91 -5.55
CA GLU A 48 -4.06 7.31 -5.05
C GLU A 48 -4.80 6.14 -4.40
N GLN A 49 -4.84 4.98 -5.06
CA GLN A 49 -5.46 3.75 -4.54
C GLN A 49 -4.73 3.21 -3.31
N GLY A 50 -3.39 3.24 -3.30
CA GLY A 50 -2.61 2.84 -2.14
C GLY A 50 -2.99 3.67 -0.90
N TRP A 51 -3.06 4.99 -1.04
CA TRP A 51 -3.52 5.87 0.05
C TRP A 51 -4.98 5.62 0.41
N LYS A 52 -5.88 5.47 -0.56
CA LYS A 52 -7.29 5.18 -0.31
C LYS A 52 -7.46 3.95 0.58
N TYR A 53 -6.85 2.81 0.22
CA TYR A 53 -6.98 1.57 0.97
C TYR A 53 -6.25 1.60 2.32
N PHE A 54 -5.12 2.31 2.40
CA PHE A 54 -4.40 2.51 3.67
C PHE A 54 -5.22 3.32 4.69
N HIS A 55 -6.06 4.26 4.25
CA HIS A 55 -6.96 4.96 5.17
C HIS A 55 -8.20 4.13 5.48
N LEU A 56 -8.79 3.51 4.45
CA LEU A 56 -10.02 2.71 4.56
C LEU A 56 -9.88 1.59 5.60
N MET A 57 -8.71 0.93 5.67
CA MET A 57 -8.46 -0.14 6.64
C MET A 57 -8.74 0.31 8.07
N LYS A 58 -8.40 1.56 8.41
CA LYS A 58 -8.57 2.12 9.74
C LYS A 58 -9.97 2.71 9.92
N THR A 59 -10.43 3.50 8.96
CA THR A 59 -11.67 4.29 9.12
C THR A 59 -12.93 3.45 9.01
N GLU A 60 -12.96 2.49 8.09
CA GLU A 60 -14.16 1.67 7.83
C GLU A 60 -14.05 0.26 8.43
N TYR A 61 -12.85 -0.33 8.41
CA TYR A 61 -12.65 -1.72 8.82
C TYR A 61 -11.96 -1.85 10.20
N GLY A 62 -11.62 -0.75 10.88
CA GLY A 62 -11.06 -0.76 12.24
C GLY A 62 -9.71 -1.48 12.39
N ASN A 63 -9.00 -1.75 11.29
CA ASN A 63 -7.69 -2.39 11.29
C ASN A 63 -6.61 -1.31 11.39
N ASP A 64 -5.86 -1.29 12.48
CA ASP A 64 -4.71 -0.39 12.60
C ASP A 64 -3.55 -0.82 11.70
N PRO A 65 -2.87 0.11 11.01
CA PRO A 65 -1.72 -0.21 10.20
C PRO A 65 -0.58 -0.84 11.00
N GLN A 66 -0.12 -2.01 10.54
CA GLN A 66 1.06 -2.70 11.04
C GLN A 66 2.27 -2.50 10.12
N ILE A 67 3.44 -2.92 10.58
CA ILE A 67 4.75 -2.74 9.93
C ILE A 67 4.81 -3.29 8.49
N GLU A 68 4.01 -4.28 8.13
CA GLU A 68 3.85 -4.79 6.76
C GLU A 68 3.17 -3.77 5.84
N HIS A 69 2.10 -3.13 6.30
CA HIS A 69 1.35 -2.12 5.53
C HIS A 69 2.21 -0.89 5.26
N TYR A 70 2.95 -0.44 6.27
CA TYR A 70 3.92 0.65 6.12
C TYR A 70 5.02 0.28 5.12
N GLY A 71 5.50 -0.97 5.13
CA GLY A 71 6.44 -1.48 4.13
C GLY A 71 5.88 -1.36 2.71
N SER A 72 4.68 -1.85 2.46
CA SER A 72 4.03 -1.76 1.13
C SER A 72 3.84 -0.32 0.66
N MET A 73 3.46 0.59 1.57
CA MET A 73 3.32 2.02 1.26
C MET A 73 4.68 2.70 0.96
N LEU A 74 5.74 2.32 1.68
CA LEU A 74 7.08 2.84 1.40
C LEU A 74 7.65 2.33 0.10
N ASP A 75 7.40 1.06 -0.24
CA ASP A 75 7.79 0.53 -1.55
C ASP A 75 7.07 1.30 -2.67
N LEU A 76 5.79 1.63 -2.48
CA LEU A 76 4.98 2.42 -3.43
C LEU A 76 5.56 3.84 -3.60
N LEU A 77 5.82 4.54 -2.50
CA LEU A 77 6.40 5.89 -2.52
C LEU A 77 7.81 5.90 -3.10
N GLY A 78 8.59 4.90 -2.73
CA GLY A 78 9.97 4.73 -3.13
C GLY A 78 10.12 4.44 -4.63
N ARG A 79 9.32 3.53 -5.19
CA ARG A 79 9.30 3.26 -6.65
C ARG A 79 8.94 4.49 -7.47
N LYS A 80 8.13 5.39 -6.92
CA LYS A 80 7.78 6.66 -7.56
C LYS A 80 8.92 7.68 -7.53
N GLY A 81 9.94 7.47 -6.70
CA GLY A 81 11.05 8.41 -6.50
C GLY A 81 10.73 9.57 -5.57
N ASP A 82 9.58 9.55 -4.89
CA ASP A 82 9.18 10.61 -3.95
C ASP A 82 9.79 10.33 -2.57
N LEU A 83 11.12 10.46 -2.49
CA LEU A 83 11.91 10.15 -1.30
C LEU A 83 11.57 11.07 -0.13
N ASP A 84 11.17 12.31 -0.39
CA ASP A 84 10.80 13.26 0.66
C ASP A 84 9.46 12.86 1.30
N LYS A 85 8.47 12.47 0.48
CA LYS A 85 7.22 11.91 0.99
C LYS A 85 7.46 10.59 1.74
N ALA A 86 8.35 9.74 1.25
CA ALA A 86 8.71 8.50 1.93
C ALA A 86 9.37 8.75 3.29
N LYS A 87 10.33 9.68 3.39
CA LYS A 87 10.95 10.08 4.67
C LYS A 87 9.94 10.66 5.63
N LYS A 88 9.10 11.60 5.18
CA LYS A 88 8.03 12.19 5.99
C LYS A 88 7.10 11.11 6.53
N PHE A 89 6.71 10.16 5.68
CA PHE A 89 5.87 9.05 6.07
C PHE A 89 6.51 8.17 7.15
N ILE A 90 7.82 7.87 7.07
CA ILE A 90 8.55 7.15 8.13
C ILE A 90 8.50 7.92 9.45
N HIS A 91 8.68 9.25 9.42
CA HIS A 91 8.64 10.07 10.63
C HIS A 91 7.25 10.16 11.28
N GLU A 92 6.19 10.02 10.49
CA GLU A 92 4.80 10.04 10.96
C GLU A 92 4.32 8.66 11.44
N MET A 93 5.12 7.60 11.28
CA MET A 93 4.77 6.28 11.78
C MET A 93 4.68 6.29 13.32
N PRO A 94 3.56 5.83 13.91
CA PRO A 94 3.44 5.67 15.36
C PRO A 94 4.24 4.47 15.88
N LEU A 95 4.91 3.74 14.99
CA LEU A 95 5.71 2.55 15.26
C LEU A 95 7.19 2.87 15.08
N ALA A 96 8.05 2.26 15.89
CA ALA A 96 9.49 2.37 15.72
C ALA A 96 9.90 1.89 14.32
N SER A 97 10.53 2.77 13.54
CA SER A 97 11.04 2.42 12.22
C SER A 97 12.08 1.31 12.36
N THR A 98 11.82 0.14 11.79
CA THR A 98 12.75 -0.99 11.84
C THR A 98 13.80 -0.91 10.72
N ALA A 99 14.89 -1.67 10.82
CA ALA A 99 15.86 -1.77 9.73
C ALA A 99 15.22 -2.19 8.39
N ARG A 100 14.11 -2.95 8.45
CA ARG A 100 13.31 -3.33 7.28
C ARG A 100 12.70 -2.11 6.56
N ILE A 101 12.16 -1.15 7.30
CA ILE A 101 11.55 0.09 6.78
C ILE A 101 12.58 0.94 6.02
N TRP A 102 13.76 1.14 6.62
CA TRP A 102 14.84 1.88 5.97
C TRP A 102 15.44 1.10 4.79
N GLY A 103 15.49 -0.23 4.87
CA GLY A 103 15.90 -1.11 3.77
C GLY A 103 15.03 -0.97 2.52
N SER A 104 13.71 -0.89 2.69
CA SER A 104 12.76 -0.61 1.60
C SER A 104 13.04 0.74 0.93
N LEU A 105 13.26 1.80 1.72
CA LEU A 105 13.61 3.12 1.17
C LEU A 105 14.93 3.09 0.39
N LEU A 106 15.96 2.42 0.91
CA LEU A 106 17.24 2.27 0.23
C LEU A 106 17.11 1.46 -1.07
N ALA A 107 16.26 0.43 -1.10
CA ALA A 107 16.00 -0.34 -2.31
C ALA A 107 15.30 0.48 -3.39
N ALA A 108 14.31 1.26 -3.01
CA ALA A 108 13.66 2.22 -3.88
C ALA A 108 14.61 3.26 -4.47
N GLY A 109 15.51 3.82 -3.65
CA GLY A 109 16.50 4.81 -4.09
C GLY A 109 17.51 4.26 -5.11
N ARG A 110 17.78 2.95 -5.12
CA ARG A 110 18.70 2.31 -6.09
C ARG A 110 18.14 2.20 -7.50
N HIS A 111 16.83 2.35 -7.70
CA HIS A 111 16.21 2.36 -9.02
C HIS A 111 16.15 3.78 -9.64
N HIS A 112 16.69 4.79 -8.95
CA HIS A 112 16.80 6.20 -9.39
C HIS A 112 18.25 6.60 -9.72
N ILE A 113 19.03 5.70 -10.32
CA ILE A 113 20.39 5.97 -10.83
C ILE A 113 20.44 5.66 -12.32
#